data_AF-S3D7C4-F1
#
_entry.id   AF-S3D7C4-F1
#
_cell.length_a   1.000
_cell.length_b   1.000
_cell.length_c   1.000
_cell.angle_alpha   90.00
_cell.angle_beta   90.00
_cell.angle_gamma   90.00
#
_symmetry.space_group_name_H-M   'P 1'
#
loop_
_entity.id
_entity.type
_entity.pdbx_description
1 polymer ?
#
loop_
_entity_poly.entity_id
_entity_poly.type
_entity_poly.pdbx_seq_one_letter_code
_entity_poly.pdbx_strand_id
1 'polypeptide(L)'
;MGGGPKVPYPKHVWSPAGGWYSQPANWKMNTAIIGVGILGVTAMFFNLSAQRETRTKFPEEGRFYPSRYWSKQIIEHEKEKKAGSS
;
A
#
# COMPACT_ATOMS: atom_id res chain seq x y z
N MET A 1 -4.47 -24.07 -21.94
CA MET A 1 -4.56 -25.17 -20.97
C MET A 1 -5.84 -24.98 -20.18
N GLY A 2 -6.87 -25.79 -20.46
CA GLY A 2 -8.14 -25.78 -19.72
C GLY A 2 -8.17 -26.96 -18.76
N GLY A 3 -8.49 -26.71 -17.49
CA GLY A 3 -8.70 -27.79 -16.52
C GLY A 3 -9.81 -28.73 -17.01
N GLY A 4 -9.66 -30.03 -16.73
CA GLY A 4 -10.66 -31.04 -17.06
C GLY A 4 -12.05 -30.75 -16.48
N PRO A 5 -13.06 -31.58 -16.79
CA PRO A 5 -14.44 -31.35 -16.37
C PRO A 5 -14.53 -31.17 -14.84
N LYS A 6 -15.42 -30.27 -14.39
CA LYS A 6 -15.64 -30.00 -12.97
C LYS A 6 -16.17 -31.26 -12.27
N VAL A 7 -15.48 -31.70 -11.22
CA VAL A 7 -15.93 -32.81 -10.36
C VAL A 7 -17.15 -32.36 -9.54
N PRO A 8 -18.19 -33.19 -9.34
CA PRO A 8 -19.31 -32.87 -8.46
C PRO A 8 -18.86 -32.52 -7.03
N TYR A 9 -19.49 -31.53 -6.42
CA TYR A 9 -19.17 -31.04 -5.08
C TYR A 9 -20.45 -30.63 -4.32
N PRO A 10 -20.45 -30.66 -2.98
CA PRO A 10 -21.60 -30.25 -2.17
C PRO A 10 -21.83 -28.73 -2.26
N LYS A 11 -23.01 -28.32 -2.72
CA LYS A 11 -23.36 -26.90 -2.92
C LYS A 11 -23.77 -26.16 -1.64
N HIS A 12 -24.07 -26.89 -0.57
CA HIS A 12 -24.54 -26.34 0.70
C HIS A 12 -23.39 -26.05 1.68
N VAL A 13 -22.17 -26.46 1.37
CA VAL A 13 -21.00 -26.22 2.22
C VAL A 13 -20.48 -24.80 1.95
N TRP A 14 -20.31 -24.03 3.03
CA TRP A 14 -19.75 -22.68 2.98
C TRP A 14 -18.44 -22.61 3.75
N SER A 15 -17.50 -21.82 3.23
CA SER A 15 -16.25 -21.46 3.90
C SER A 15 -15.90 -20.01 3.58
N PRO A 16 -15.24 -19.30 4.52
CA PRO A 16 -14.86 -17.90 4.32
C PRO A 16 -13.89 -17.69 3.15
N ALA A 17 -13.08 -18.69 2.80
CA ALA A 17 -12.17 -18.63 1.66
C ALA A 17 -12.87 -18.94 0.31
N GLY A 18 -14.16 -19.25 0.34
CA GLY A 18 -14.92 -19.80 -0.79
C GLY A 18 -15.00 -21.33 -0.74
N GLY A 19 -15.29 -21.94 -1.89
CA GLY A 19 -15.39 -23.39 -2.07
C GLY A 19 -14.91 -23.83 -3.46
N TRP A 20 -15.30 -25.04 -3.86
CA TRP A 20 -14.92 -25.62 -5.15
C TRP A 20 -15.29 -24.73 -6.34
N TYR A 21 -14.29 -24.42 -7.18
CA TYR A 21 -14.43 -23.64 -8.42
C TYR A 21 -15.16 -22.30 -8.24
N SER A 22 -14.92 -21.61 -7.12
CA SER A 22 -15.61 -20.36 -6.79
C SER A 22 -15.35 -19.27 -7.82
N GLN A 23 -16.40 -18.88 -8.54
CA GLN A 23 -16.37 -17.79 -9.52
C GLN A 23 -17.65 -16.96 -9.38
N PRO A 24 -17.77 -16.14 -8.33
CA PRO A 24 -18.96 -15.32 -8.13
C PRO A 24 -19.08 -14.29 -9.24
N ALA A 25 -20.31 -13.98 -9.66
CA ALA A 25 -20.57 -13.05 -10.76
C ALA A 25 -19.94 -11.66 -10.53
N ASN A 26 -19.86 -11.21 -9.26
CA ASN A 26 -19.41 -9.88 -8.88
C ASN A 26 -17.93 -9.80 -8.43
N TRP A 27 -17.10 -10.80 -8.76
CA TRP A 27 -15.71 -10.85 -8.28
C TRP A 27 -14.91 -9.58 -8.57
N LYS A 28 -15.14 -8.94 -9.73
CA LYS A 28 -14.45 -7.70 -10.13
C LYS A 28 -14.74 -6.54 -9.18
N MET A 29 -16.03 -6.30 -8.92
CA MET A 29 -16.46 -5.22 -8.02
C MET A 29 -15.99 -5.46 -6.59
N ASN A 30 -16.12 -6.69 -6.09
CA ASN A 30 -15.64 -7.04 -4.75
C ASN A 30 -14.13 -6.82 -4.61
N THR A 31 -13.35 -7.21 -5.62
CA THR A 31 -11.91 -6.98 -5.66
C THR A 31 -11.57 -5.49 -5.70
N ALA A 32 -12.31 -4.71 -6.49
CA ALA A 32 -12.12 -3.26 -6.57
C ALA A 32 -12.37 -2.58 -5.22
N ILE A 33 -13.44 -2.95 -4.50
CA ILE A 33 -13.77 -2.40 -3.18
C ILE A 33 -12.65 -2.69 -2.18
N ILE A 34 -12.20 -3.94 -2.09
CA ILE A 34 -11.10 -4.32 -1.19
C ILE A 34 -9.79 -3.62 -1.59
N GLY A 35 -9.49 -3.54 -2.88
CA GLY A 35 -8.33 -2.82 -3.40
C GLY A 35 -8.32 -1.35 -3.00
N VAL A 36 -9.44 -0.65 -3.17
CA VAL A 36 -9.59 0.75 -2.74
C VAL A 36 -9.43 0.88 -1.22
N GLY A 37 -10.00 -0.03 -0.44
CA GLY A 37 -9.84 -0.05 1.01
C GLY A 37 -8.37 -0.19 1.44
N ILE A 38 -7.65 -1.15 0.87
CA ILE A 38 -6.22 -1.37 1.14
C ILE A 38 -5.40 -0.13 0.76
N LEU A 39 -5.65 0.44 -0.42
CA LEU A 39 -4.95 1.65 -0.86
C LEU A 39 -5.21 2.83 0.07
N GLY A 40 -6.46 3.04 0.50
CA GLY A 40 -6.82 4.11 1.42
C GLY A 40 -6.12 3.98 2.78
N VAL A 41 -6.14 2.78 3.37
CA VAL A 41 -5.44 2.52 4.65
C VAL A 41 -3.93 2.70 4.49
N THR A 42 -3.35 2.16 3.41
CA THR A 42 -1.90 2.27 3.15
C THR A 42 -1.49 3.73 2.99
N ALA A 43 -2.26 4.54 2.24
CA ALA A 43 -1.99 5.96 2.05
C ALA A 43 -2.07 6.75 3.36
N MET A 44 -3.06 6.44 4.21
CA MET A 44 -3.21 7.07 5.53
C MET A 44 -2.01 6.79 6.43
N PHE A 45 -1.61 5.53 6.56
CA PHE A 45 -0.47 5.15 7.39
C PHE A 45 0.86 5.63 6.81
N PHE A 46 1.01 5.63 5.48
CA PHE A 46 2.17 6.22 4.81
C PHE A 46 2.32 7.70 5.15
N ASN A 47 1.25 8.48 5.03
CA ASN A 47 1.28 9.91 5.35
C ASN A 47 1.57 10.14 6.84
N LEU A 48 0.93 9.37 7.73
CA LEU A 48 1.16 9.44 9.16
C LEU A 48 2.63 9.12 9.53
N SER A 49 3.18 8.07 8.92
CA SER A 49 4.58 7.68 9.09
C SER A 49 5.52 8.78 8.59
N ALA A 50 5.25 9.34 7.41
CA ALA A 50 6.09 10.40 6.82
C ALA A 50 6.09 11.69 7.65
N GLN A 51 4.97 12.00 8.32
CA GLN A 51 4.88 13.16 9.24
C GLN A 51 5.60 12.92 10.58
N ARG A 52 5.63 11.67 11.06
CA ARG A 52 6.22 11.30 12.36
C ARG A 52 7.66 10.79 12.27
N GLU A 53 8.16 10.60 11.07
CA GLU A 53 9.52 10.15 10.86
C GLU A 53 10.51 11.17 11.47
N THR A 54 11.38 10.66 12.34
CA THR A 54 12.47 11.43 12.93
C THR A 54 13.78 10.66 12.75
N ARG A 55 14.83 11.38 12.40
CA ARG A 55 16.17 10.89 12.11
C ARG A 55 17.16 11.66 12.96
N THR A 56 18.02 10.90 13.64
CA THR A 56 19.12 11.44 14.45
C THR A 56 20.30 11.89 13.59
N LYS A 57 20.48 11.26 12.43
CA LYS A 57 21.51 11.60 11.45
C LYS A 57 20.86 11.89 10.10
N PHE A 58 21.11 13.09 9.57
CA PHE A 58 20.70 13.43 8.22
C PHE A 58 21.63 12.79 7.17
N PRO A 59 21.10 12.44 5.99
CA PRO A 59 21.92 11.95 4.89
C PRO A 59 22.94 12.98 4.40
N GLU A 60 24.01 12.50 3.78
CA GLU A 60 25.02 13.33 3.13
C GLU A 60 24.41 14.15 1.99
N GLU A 61 24.93 15.37 1.80
CA GLU A 61 24.53 16.24 0.71
C GLU A 61 24.86 15.58 -0.64
N GLY A 62 23.94 15.67 -1.60
CA GLY A 62 24.07 15.02 -2.92
C GLY A 62 23.70 13.53 -2.97
N ARG A 63 23.57 12.83 -1.84
CA ARG A 63 23.13 11.42 -1.83
C ARG A 63 21.64 11.31 -2.19
N PHE A 64 21.30 10.32 -3.03
CA PHE A 64 19.90 9.98 -3.33
C PHE A 64 19.29 9.10 -2.22
N TYR A 65 18.09 9.46 -1.80
CA TYR A 65 17.22 8.61 -0.99
C TYR A 65 15.77 9.08 -1.20
N PRO A 66 14.81 8.15 -1.32
CA PRO A 66 13.50 8.50 -1.82
C PRO A 66 12.65 9.24 -0.79
N SER A 67 12.85 8.98 0.51
CA SER A 67 12.11 9.68 1.57
C SER A 67 12.34 11.19 1.64
N ARG A 68 13.34 11.72 0.92
CA ARG A 68 13.56 13.16 0.74
C ARG A 68 12.29 13.88 0.28
N TYR A 69 11.45 13.20 -0.51
CA TYR A 69 10.29 13.81 -1.14
C TYR A 69 9.03 13.84 -0.27
N TRP A 70 8.98 13.08 0.83
CA TRP A 70 7.76 12.97 1.65
C TRP A 70 7.99 13.11 3.16
N SER A 71 9.22 12.86 3.64
CA SER A 71 9.52 12.94 5.06
C SER A 71 9.53 14.39 5.52
N LYS A 72 8.65 14.73 6.47
CA LYS A 72 8.47 16.11 6.95
C LYS A 72 9.79 16.70 7.48
N GLN A 73 10.46 15.96 8.36
CA GLN A 73 11.71 16.41 9.00
C GLN A 73 12.80 16.75 7.98
N ILE A 74 12.91 15.98 6.90
CA ILE A 74 13.93 16.19 5.87
C ILE A 74 13.60 17.42 5.03
N ILE A 75 12.34 17.55 4.60
CA ILE A 75 11.89 18.68 3.79
C ILE A 75 12.10 19.99 4.55
N GLU A 76 11.80 20.02 5.84
CA GLU A 76 12.01 21.20 6.69
C GLU A 76 13.51 21.52 6.86
N HIS A 77 14.33 20.51 7.20
CA HIS A 77 15.79 20.67 7.33
C HIS A 77 16.48 21.18 6.05
N GLU A 78 16.08 20.66 4.89
CA GLU A 78 16.64 21.09 3.59
C GLU A 78 16.21 22.52 3.21
N LYS A 79 14.99 22.93 3.57
CA LYS A 79 14.51 24.32 3.39
C LYS A 79 15.30 25.30 4.26
N GLU A 80 15.52 24.96 5.52
CA GLU A 80 16.28 25.80 6.47
C GLU A 80 17.73 25.97 6.02
N LYS A 81 18.40 24.89 5.60
CA LYS A 81 19.75 24.95 5.05
C LYS A 81 19.85 25.89 3.85
N LYS A 82 18.88 25.82 2.94
CA LYS A 82 18.85 26.68 1.74
C LYS A 82 18.59 28.16 2.08
N ALA A 83 17.75 28.42 3.08
CA ALA A 83 17.45 29.78 3.51
C ALA A 83 18.64 30.44 4.25
N GLY A 84 19.37 29.68 5.07
CA GLY A 84 20.55 30.17 5.80
C GLY A 84 21.82 30.30 4.95
N SER A 85 21.85 29.71 3.75
CA SER A 85 22.95 29.87 2.78
C SER A 85 22.76 31.05 1.83
N SER A 86 21.69 31.84 2.00
CA SER A 86 21.39 33.05 1.22
C SER A 86 21.69 34.29 2.04
#